data_AF-A0A4V5MMM8-F1
#
_entry.id   AF-A0A4V5MMM8-F1
#
_cell.length_a   1.000
_cell.length_b   1.000
_cell.length_c   1.000
_cell.angle_alpha   90.00
_cell.angle_beta   90.00
_cell.angle_gamma   90.00
#
_symmetry.space_group_name_H-M   'P 1'
#
loop_
_entity.id
_entity.type
_entity.pdbx_description
1 polymer ?
#
loop_
_entity_poly.entity_id
_entity_poly.type
_entity_poly.pdbx_seq_one_letter_code
_entity_poly.pdbx_strand_id
1 'polypeptide(L)' 'MGTREYLLEKAKNEGLEKGKLVERAKAEKLLEQERAKAEAEKLDSALEFKKLGVPDADIAKALGLTIDQVKAL' A
#
# COMPACT_ATOMS: atom_id res chain seq x y z
N MET A 1 9.31 -17.35 41.06
CA MET A 1 8.35 -17.80 40.03
C MET A 1 8.40 -19.31 39.94
N GLY A 2 7.27 -19.97 40.18
CA GLY A 2 7.11 -21.40 39.95
C GLY A 2 6.93 -21.73 38.46
N THR A 3 7.15 -22.99 38.09
CA THR A 3 7.01 -23.48 36.71
C THR A 3 5.63 -23.19 36.10
N ARG A 4 4.55 -23.23 36.90
CA ARG A 4 3.20 -22.90 36.44
C ARG A 4 3.04 -21.43 36.06
N GLU A 5 3.63 -20.52 36.83
CA GLU A 5 3.57 -19.07 36.59
C GLU A 5 4.38 -18.72 35.34
N TYR A 6 5.56 -19.34 35.17
CA TYR A 6 6.39 -19.18 33.98
C TYR A 6 5.67 -19.63 32.70
N LEU A 7 4.98 -20.79 32.73
CA LEU A 7 4.24 -21.29 31.57
C LEU A 7 3.06 -20.40 31.19
N LEU A 8 2.35 -19.84 32.18
CA LEU A 8 1.26 -18.88 31.96
C LEU A 8 1.75 -17.58 31.33
N GLU A 9 2.86 -17.03 31.83
CA GLU A 9 3.46 -15.81 31.30
C GLU A 9 3.99 -16.00 29.87
N LYS A 10 4.64 -17.15 29.60
CA LYS A 10 5.10 -17.51 28.27
C LYS A 10 3.94 -17.61 27.26
N ALA A 11 2.86 -18.30 27.62
CA ALA A 11 1.67 -18.42 26.76
C ALA A 11 1.03 -17.05 26.47
N LYS A 12 0.97 -16.17 27.48
CA LYS A 12 0.45 -14.80 27.32
C LYS A 12 1.32 -13.97 26.37
N ASN A 13 2.64 -14.04 26.51
CA ASN A 13 3.58 -13.33 25.65
C ASN A 13 3.54 -13.84 24.21
N GLU A 14 3.47 -15.16 24.00
CA GLU A 14 3.30 -15.74 22.66
C GLU A 14 1.98 -15.33 22.00
N GLY A 15 0.88 -15.24 22.78
CA GLY A 15 -0.41 -14.75 22.28
C GLY A 15 -0.35 -13.29 21.84
N LEU A 16 0.30 -12.43 22.62
CA LEU A 16 0.49 -11.02 22.29
C LEU A 16 1.38 -10.83 21.05
N GLU A 17 2.46 -11.59 20.94
CA GLU A 17 3.36 -11.54 19.77
C GLU A 17 2.63 -12.00 18.50
N LYS A 18 1.86 -13.10 18.56
CA LYS A 18 1.02 -13.53 17.43
C LYS A 18 -0.02 -12.47 17.05
N GLY A 19 -0.66 -11.83 18.02
CA GLY A 19 -1.60 -10.73 17.78
C GLY A 19 -0.97 -9.57 17.02
N LYS A 20 0.19 -9.08 17.47
CA LYS A 20 0.93 -7.99 16.82
C LYS A 20 1.36 -8.34 15.39
N LEU A 21 1.79 -9.57 15.15
CA LEU A 21 2.19 -10.02 13.80
C LEU A 21 1.01 -9.99 12.82
N VAL A 22 -0.17 -10.45 13.26
CA VAL A 22 -1.38 -10.43 12.43
C VAL A 22 -1.84 -9.00 12.15
N GLU A 23 -1.78 -8.11 13.14
CA GLU A 23 -2.14 -6.70 12.95
C GLU A 23 -1.18 -5.98 11.99
N ARG A 24 0.13 -6.21 12.11
CA ARG A 24 1.12 -5.67 11.17
C ARG A 24 0.88 -6.14 9.75
N ALA A 25 0.66 -7.45 9.55
CA ALA A 25 0.39 -8.01 8.23
C ALA A 25 -0.90 -7.43 7.61
N LYS A 26 -1.93 -7.18 8.41
CA LYS A 26 -3.16 -6.52 7.93
C LYS A 26 -2.90 -5.07 7.54
N ALA A 27 -2.14 -4.33 8.33
CA ALA A 27 -1.80 -2.93 8.05
C ALA A 27 -0.96 -2.81 6.77
N GLU A 28 0.04 -3.66 6.58
CA GLU A 28 0.87 -3.69 5.36
C GLU A 28 0.01 -3.98 4.13
N LYS A 29 -0.89 -4.97 4.22
CA LYS A 29 -1.79 -5.31 3.11
C LYS A 29 -2.76 -4.17 2.75
N LEU A 30 -3.26 -3.43 3.74
CA LEU A 30 -4.11 -2.26 3.49
C LEU A 30 -3.33 -1.14 2.80
N LEU A 31 -2.09 -0.85 3.25
CA LEU A 31 -1.22 0.14 2.62
C LEU A 31 -0.86 -0.23 1.18
N GLU A 32 -0.60 -1.51 0.91
CA GLU A 32 -0.33 -2.00 -0.44
C GLU A 32 -1.56 -1.83 -1.35
N GLN A 33 -2.75 -2.13 -0.84
CA GLN A 33 -4.00 -1.92 -1.58
C GLN A 33 -4.28 -0.44 -1.86
N GLU A 34 -4.02 0.45 -0.91
CA GLU A 34 -4.18 1.90 -1.12
C GLU A 34 -3.18 2.45 -2.14
N ARG A 35 -1.92 1.98 -2.12
CA ARG A 35 -0.93 2.35 -3.12
C ARG A 35 -1.32 1.87 -4.52
N ALA A 36 -1.77 0.63 -4.65
CA ALA A 36 -2.21 0.08 -5.92
C ALA A 36 -3.42 0.83 -6.50
N LYS A 37 -4.37 1.23 -5.65
CA LYS A 37 -5.51 2.07 -6.08
C LYS A 37 -5.06 3.46 -6.52
N ALA A 38 -4.20 4.11 -5.75
CA ALA A 38 -3.68 5.43 -6.08
C ALA A 38 -2.89 5.43 -7.40
N GLU A 39 -2.16 4.35 -7.69
CA GLU A 39 -1.48 4.19 -8.99
C GLU A 39 -2.49 3.99 -10.13
N ALA A 40 -3.48 3.13 -9.95
CA ALA A 40 -4.53 2.93 -10.96
C ALA A 40 -5.30 4.23 -11.27
N GLU A 41 -5.69 4.99 -10.25
CA GLU A 41 -6.40 6.27 -10.42
C GLU A 41 -5.55 7.31 -11.18
N LYS A 42 -4.23 7.34 -10.96
CA LYS A 42 -3.33 8.20 -11.73
C LYS A 42 -3.29 7.80 -13.20
N LEU A 43 -3.24 6.50 -13.50
CA LEU A 43 -3.23 6.02 -14.89
C LEU A 43 -4.56 6.31 -15.60
N ASP A 44 -5.69 6.09 -14.91
CA ASP A 44 -7.02 6.42 -15.45
C ASP A 44 -7.16 7.92 -15.71
N SER A 45 -6.72 8.75 -14.75
CA SER A 45 -6.70 10.21 -14.93
C SER A 45 -5.81 10.62 -16.11
N ALA A 46 -4.64 10.00 -16.27
CA ALA A 46 -3.74 10.25 -17.39
C ALA A 46 -4.40 9.91 -18.74
N LEU A 47 -5.13 8.79 -18.82
CA LEU A 47 -5.90 8.42 -20.01
C LEU A 47 -7.01 9.44 -20.33
N GLU A 48 -7.71 9.95 -19.32
CA GLU A 48 -8.71 11.00 -19.52
C GLU A 48 -8.08 12.30 -20.05
N PHE A 49 -6.98 12.76 -19.46
CA PHE A 49 -6.27 13.94 -19.97
C PHE A 49 -5.74 13.74 -21.39
N LYS A 50 -5.30 12.53 -21.75
CA LYS A 50 -4.88 12.19 -23.11
C LYS A 50 -6.04 12.28 -24.10
N LYS A 51 -7.24 11.82 -23.72
CA LYS A 51 -8.48 11.98 -24.52
C LYS A 51 -8.87 13.46 -24.68
N LEU A 52 -8.57 14.30 -23.70
CA LEU A 52 -8.80 15.75 -23.73
C LEU A 52 -7.72 16.52 -24.53
N GLY A 53 -6.67 15.84 -25.01
CA GLY A 53 -5.61 16.45 -25.81
C GLY A 53 -4.57 17.22 -24.99
N VAL A 54 -4.46 16.94 -23.69
CA VAL A 54 -3.40 17.51 -22.84
C VAL A 54 -2.03 16.92 -23.23
N PRO A 55 -0.96 17.72 -23.34
CA PRO A 55 0.36 17.20 -23.65
C PRO A 55 0.88 16.20 -22.61
N ASP A 56 1.54 15.12 -23.07
CA ASP A 56 2.08 14.06 -22.19
C ASP A 56 2.99 14.59 -21.07
N ALA A 57 3.76 15.66 -21.36
CA ALA A 57 4.65 16.29 -20.39
C ALA A 57 3.89 16.97 -19.23
N ASP A 58 2.74 17.58 -19.53
CA ASP A 58 1.90 18.23 -18.53
C ASP A 58 1.15 17.18 -17.70
N ILE A 59 0.68 16.10 -18.33
CA ILE A 59 0.06 14.96 -17.66
C ILE A 59 1.06 14.30 -16.69
N ALA A 60 2.27 14.02 -17.17
CA ALA A 60 3.35 13.44 -16.37
C ALA A 60 3.67 14.31 -15.15
N LYS A 61 3.77 15.64 -15.34
CA LYS A 61 4.01 16.59 -14.26
C LYS A 61 2.84 16.68 -13.27
N ALA A 62 1.60 16.67 -13.76
CA ALA A 62 0.41 16.82 -12.92
C ALA A 62 0.14 15.59 -12.04
N LEU A 63 0.39 14.39 -12.57
CA LEU A 63 0.08 13.12 -11.89
C LEU A 63 1.30 12.47 -11.24
N GLY A 64 2.49 13.07 -11.42
CA GLY A 64 3.76 12.55 -10.91
C GLY A 64 4.16 11.24 -11.59
N LEU A 65 3.81 11.08 -12.86
CA LEU A 65 4.20 9.94 -13.71
C LEU A 65 5.42 10.32 -14.55
N THR A 66 6.13 9.33 -15.09
CA THR A 66 7.14 9.61 -16.11
C THR A 66 6.49 9.84 -17.47
N ILE A 67 7.14 10.60 -18.34
CA ILE A 67 6.65 10.82 -19.72
C ILE A 67 6.52 9.49 -20.46
N ASP A 68 7.44 8.55 -20.23
CA ASP A 68 7.39 7.22 -20.86
C ASP A 68 6.19 6.40 -20.38
N GLN A 69 5.83 6.48 -19.09
CA GLN A 69 4.61 5.85 -18.58
C GLN A 69 3.36 6.43 -19.23
N VAL A 70 3.28 7.76 -19.39
CA VAL A 70 2.13 8.42 -20.03
C VAL A 70 2.05 8.11 -21.53
N LYS A 71 3.20 7.97 -22.21
CA LYS A 71 3.26 7.55 -23.61
C LYS A 71 2.82 6.10 -23.82
N ALA A 72 3.12 5.23 -22.87
CA ALA A 72 2.77 3.80 -22.92
C ALA A 72 1.29 3.51 -22.60
N LEU A 73 0.56 4.47 -22.01
CA LEU A 73 -0.89 4.45 -21.82
C LEU A 73 -1.65 4.62 -23.14
#